data_AF-A0A8S0FRA3-F1
#
_entry.id   AF-A0A8S0FRA3-F1
#
_cell.length_a   1.000
_cell.length_b   1.000
_cell.length_c   1.000
_cell.angle_alpha   90.00
_cell.angle_beta   90.00
_cell.angle_gamma   90.00
#
_symmetry.space_group_name_H-M   'P 1'
#
loop_
_entity.id
_entity.type
_entity.pdbx_description
1 polymer ?
#
loop_
_entity_poly.entity_id
_entity_poly.type
_entity_poly.pdbx_seq_one_letter_code
_entity_poly.pdbx_strand_id
1 'polypeptide(L)'
;MGAQVRTSNHRLDEQPVSVRTPEGIIATGCDKLGCYIGKRSRLGVQVIILPGRIISPNTQLGPRVIVERNLPSGTYSLRQELIRTGD
;
A
#
# COMPACT_ATOMS: atom_id res chain seq x y z
N MET A 1 2.57 -8.85 -9.60
CA MET A 1 1.46 -8.10 -8.95
C MET A 1 0.15 -8.66 -9.48
N GLY A 2 -0.90 -8.73 -8.67
CA GLY A 2 -2.23 -9.13 -9.12
C GLY A 2 -2.86 -8.10 -10.05
N ALA A 3 -3.99 -8.47 -10.66
CA ALA A 3 -4.74 -7.55 -11.50
C ALA A 3 -5.23 -6.33 -10.69
N GLN A 4 -5.29 -5.16 -11.32
CA GLN A 4 -5.81 -3.92 -10.71
C GLN A 4 -5.12 -3.49 -9.39
N VAL A 5 -3.86 -3.88 -9.16
CA VAL A 5 -3.08 -3.23 -8.11
C VAL A 5 -2.83 -1.79 -8.52
N ARG A 6 -3.19 -0.84 -7.64
CA ARG A 6 -3.09 0.60 -7.90
C ARG A 6 -2.22 1.28 -6.87
N THR A 7 -1.37 2.17 -7.34
CA THR A 7 -0.58 3.08 -6.50
C THR A 7 -1.14 4.48 -6.72
N SER A 8 -1.54 5.15 -5.63
CA SER A 8 -1.78 6.59 -5.71
C SER A 8 -0.44 7.30 -5.57
N ASN A 9 -0.20 8.29 -6.41
CA ASN A 9 1.02 9.09 -6.37
C ASN A 9 0.78 10.55 -6.00
N HIS A 10 -0.48 11.01 -5.91
CA HIS A 10 -0.83 12.39 -5.63
C HIS A 10 -1.57 12.49 -4.29
N ARG A 11 -1.24 13.50 -3.48
CA ARG A 11 -1.96 13.80 -2.25
C ARG A 11 -3.10 14.78 -2.54
N LEU A 12 -4.24 14.60 -1.88
CA LEU A 12 -5.40 15.47 -2.09
C LEU A 12 -5.22 16.86 -1.46
N ASP A 13 -4.27 17.03 -0.55
CA ASP A 13 -3.92 18.31 0.07
C ASP A 13 -2.85 19.09 -0.73
N GLU A 14 -2.50 18.60 -1.93
CA GLU A 14 -1.51 19.18 -2.85
C GLU A 14 -0.12 19.41 -2.23
N GLN A 15 0.14 18.83 -1.05
CA GLN A 15 1.45 18.91 -0.42
C GLN A 15 2.41 17.88 -1.04
N PRO A 16 3.72 18.16 -1.06
CA PRO A 16 4.72 17.17 -1.47
C PRO A 16 4.57 15.87 -0.68
N VAL A 17 4.76 14.74 -1.36
CA VAL A 17 4.70 13.42 -0.73
C VAL A 17 5.87 13.26 0.25
N SER A 18 5.59 12.81 1.47
CA SER A 18 6.62 12.41 2.42
C SER A 18 6.67 10.90 2.57
N VAL A 19 7.86 10.39 2.89
CA VAL A 19 8.09 8.95 3.09
C VAL A 19 8.47 8.75 4.55
N ARG A 20 7.77 7.85 5.23
CA ARG A 20 8.14 7.45 6.59
C ARG A 20 9.15 6.30 6.51
N THR A 21 10.25 6.38 7.24
CA THR A 21 11.24 5.32 7.43
C THR A 21 11.42 5.06 8.93
N PRO A 22 12.09 3.97 9.33
CA PRO A 22 12.44 3.75 10.73
C PRO A 22 13.26 4.91 11.34
N GLU A 23 14.02 5.62 10.52
CA GLU A 23 14.89 6.74 10.93
C GLU A 23 14.16 8.08 11.00
N GLY A 24 12.92 8.17 10.50
CA GLY A 24 12.12 9.40 10.56
C GLY A 24 11.27 9.66 9.32
N ILE A 25 10.90 10.92 9.10
CA ILE A 25 10.13 11.35 7.93
C ILE A 25 11.08 12.02 6.94
N ILE A 26 11.12 11.50 5.72
CA ILE A 26 11.83 12.10 4.59
C ILE A 26 10.87 13.00 3.83
N ALA A 27 11.16 14.29 3.78
CA ALA A 27 10.52 15.23 2.86
C ALA A 27 11.11 15.01 1.46
N THR A 28 10.33 14.39 0.55
CA THR A 28 10.88 14.00 -0.76
C THR A 28 10.98 15.16 -1.76
N GLY A 29 10.22 16.24 -1.52
CA GLY A 29 10.06 17.34 -2.48
C GLY A 29 9.28 16.94 -3.74
N CYS A 30 8.77 15.72 -3.84
CA CYS A 30 8.01 15.26 -5.00
C CYS A 30 6.51 15.54 -4.83
N ASP A 31 5.91 16.27 -5.77
CA ASP A 31 4.45 16.42 -5.84
C ASP A 31 3.76 15.11 -6.21
N LYS A 32 4.46 14.25 -6.95
CA LYS A 32 4.00 12.92 -7.36
C LYS A 32 5.00 11.84 -6.98
N LEU A 33 4.61 10.98 -6.04
CA LEU A 33 5.36 9.79 -5.65
C LEU A 33 4.41 8.69 -5.21
N GLY A 34 4.47 7.55 -5.90
CA GLY A 34 3.65 6.37 -5.60
C GLY A 34 4.11 5.68 -4.32
N CYS A 35 4.85 4.59 -4.48
CA CYS A 35 5.35 3.81 -3.35
C CYS A 35 6.65 3.10 -3.70
N TYR A 36 7.36 2.63 -2.68
CA TYR A 36 8.51 1.75 -2.81
C TYR A 36 8.08 0.32 -2.52
N ILE A 37 8.34 -0.61 -3.44
CA ILE A 37 7.95 -2.02 -3.29
C ILE A 37 9.19 -2.87 -3.12
N GLY A 38 9.34 -3.50 -1.96
CA GLY A 38 10.44 -4.39 -1.65
C GLY A 38 10.45 -5.64 -2.53
N LYS A 39 11.65 -6.17 -2.77
CA LYS A 39 11.87 -7.38 -3.58
C LYS A 39 11.10 -8.58 -3.03
N ARG A 40 10.62 -9.45 -3.92
CA ARG A 40 9.86 -10.69 -3.62
C ARG A 40 8.49 -10.47 -2.93
N SER A 41 8.00 -9.23 -2.85
CA SER A 41 6.65 -8.97 -2.35
C SER A 41 5.58 -9.39 -3.36
N ARG A 42 4.46 -9.91 -2.84
CA ARG A 42 3.33 -10.42 -3.63
C ARG A 42 2.08 -9.63 -3.26
N LEU A 43 1.53 -8.89 -4.22
CA LEU A 43 0.36 -8.03 -4.01
C LEU A 43 -0.85 -8.66 -4.72
N GLY A 44 -1.90 -8.95 -3.97
CA GLY A 44 -3.15 -9.53 -4.48
C GLY A 44 -3.94 -8.59 -5.39
N VAL A 45 -5.02 -9.10 -5.99
CA VAL A 45 -5.90 -8.32 -6.86
C VAL A 45 -6.50 -7.13 -6.12
N GLN A 46 -6.57 -5.97 -6.77
CA GLN A 46 -7.18 -4.74 -6.23
C GLN A 46 -6.54 -4.21 -4.94
N VAL A 47 -5.26 -4.53 -4.67
CA VAL A 47 -4.51 -3.84 -3.60
C VAL A 47 -4.32 -2.36 -3.98
N ILE A 48 -4.55 -1.46 -3.03
CA ILE A 48 -4.34 -0.01 -3.18
C ILE A 48 -3.21 0.42 -2.25
N ILE A 49 -2.25 1.18 -2.76
CA ILE A 49 -1.14 1.71 -1.97
C ILE A 49 -1.19 3.24 -2.02
N LEU A 50 -1.23 3.89 -0.84
CA LEU A 50 -1.26 5.34 -0.75
C LEU A 50 0.12 5.97 -1.05
N PRO A 51 0.19 7.30 -1.30
CA PRO A 51 1.46 7.96 -1.62
C PRO A 51 2.50 7.82 -0.50
N GLY A 52 3.75 7.64 -0.90
CA GLY A 52 4.93 7.60 -0.04
C GLY A 52 5.06 6.35 0.84
N ARG A 53 4.25 5.30 0.62
CA ARG A 53 4.37 4.06 1.40
C ARG A 53 5.56 3.21 0.95
N ILE A 54 6.11 2.47 1.90
CA ILE A 54 7.12 1.43 1.67
C ILE A 54 6.49 0.08 1.99
N ILE A 55 6.48 -0.81 1.00
CA ILE A 55 6.17 -2.24 1.21
C ILE A 55 7.49 -2.95 1.51
N SER A 56 7.64 -3.48 2.72
CA SER A 56 8.84 -4.23 3.09
C SER A 56 9.08 -5.43 2.14
N PRO A 57 10.35 -5.82 1.89
CA PRO A 57 10.66 -7.02 1.11
C PRO A 57 9.99 -8.27 1.68
N ASN A 58 9.71 -9.25 0.83
CA ASN A 58 9.04 -10.51 1.21
C ASN A 58 7.63 -10.35 1.81
N THR A 59 6.95 -9.22 1.59
CA THR A 59 5.58 -8.99 2.08
C THR A 59 4.54 -9.59 1.15
N GLN A 60 3.51 -10.23 1.70
CA GLN A 60 2.35 -10.68 0.96
C GLN A 60 1.10 -9.91 1.40
N LEU A 61 0.47 -9.20 0.47
CA LEU A 61 -0.82 -8.54 0.69
C LEU A 61 -1.91 -9.32 -0.04
N GLY A 62 -2.94 -9.75 0.69
CA GLY A 62 -4.13 -10.36 0.14
C GLY A 62 -4.93 -9.39 -0.74
N PRO A 63 -5.96 -9.89 -1.44
CA PRO A 63 -6.84 -9.06 -2.26
C PRO A 63 -7.43 -7.87 -1.48
N ARG A 64 -7.64 -6.75 -2.19
CA ARG A 64 -8.36 -5.56 -1.69
C ARG A 64 -7.76 -4.85 -0.48
N VAL A 65 -6.55 -5.21 -0.03
CA VAL A 65 -5.86 -4.50 1.06
C VAL A 65 -5.54 -3.06 0.63
N ILE A 66 -5.85 -2.08 1.49
CA ILE A 66 -5.44 -0.68 1.35
C ILE A 66 -4.25 -0.43 2.29
N VAL A 67 -3.13 0.02 1.75
CA VAL A 67 -1.91 0.30 2.51
C VAL A 67 -1.84 1.79 2.81
N GLU A 68 -2.27 2.15 4.02
CA GLU A 68 -2.28 3.53 4.51
C GLU A 68 -1.06 3.89 5.35
N ARG A 69 -0.31 2.88 5.82
CA ARG A 69 0.94 3.04 6.58
C ARG A 69 1.90 1.92 6.22
N ASN A 70 3.19 2.16 6.46
CA ASN A 70 4.18 1.10 6.29
C ASN A 70 3.89 -0.01 7.30
N LEU A 71 3.92 -1.25 6.81
CA LEU A 71 3.77 -2.44 7.62
C LEU A 71 5.11 -3.18 7.65
N PRO A 72 5.45 -3.86 8.75
CA PRO A 72 6.56 -4.81 8.75
C PRO A 72 6.40 -5.87 7.65
N SER A 73 7.48 -6.58 7.35
CA SER A 73 7.38 -7.77 6.49
C SER A 73 6.42 -8.78 7.10
N GLY A 74 5.51 -9.32 6.29
CA GLY A 74 4.54 -10.30 6.75
C GLY A 74 3.52 -10.68 5.69
N THR A 75 2.55 -11.49 6.09
CA THR A 75 1.38 -11.84 5.27
C THR A 75 0.15 -11.18 5.88
N TYR A 76 -0.50 -10.32 5.11
CA TYR A 76 -1.67 -9.56 5.55
C TYR A 76 -2.87 -9.92 4.66
N SER A 77 -4.02 -10.13 5.28
CA SER A 77 -5.28 -10.36 4.57
C SER A 77 -6.40 -9.65 5.30
N LEU A 78 -7.43 -9.25 4.56
CA LEU A 78 -8.65 -8.74 5.15
C LEU A 78 -9.49 -9.91 5.64
N ARG A 79 -10.03 -9.80 6.85
CA ARG A 79 -11.13 -10.67 7.27
C ARG A 79 -12.36 -10.25 6.47
N GLN A 80 -12.87 -11.18 5.66
CA GLN A 80 -14.10 -10.97 4.92
C GLN A 80 -15.22 -11.74 5.60
N GLU A 81 -16.32 -11.04 5.87
CA GLU A 81 -17.57 -11.65 6.29
C GLU A 81 -18.50 -11.71 5.08
N LEU A 82 -19.00 -12.91 4.78
CA LEU A 82 -19.95 -13.14 3.70
C LEU A 82 -21.33 -13.31 4.32
N ILE A 83 -22.18 -12.32 4.10
CA ILE A 83 -23.57 -12.36 4.57
C ILE A 83 -24.41 -12.80 3.38
N ARG A 84 -25.06 -13.97 3.49
CA ARG A 84 -26.06 -14.39 2.51
C ARG A 84 -27.28 -13.49 2.66
N THR A 85 -27.57 -12.69 1.64
CA THR A 85 -28.78 -11.85 1.60
C THR A 85 -29.84 -12.58 0.79
N GLY A 86 -30.82 -13.16 1.48
CA GLY A 86 -31.97 -13.86 0.87
C GLY A 86 -31.65 -15.25 0.30
N ASP A 87 -32.69 -15.88 -0.25
CA ASP A 87 -32.57 -17.15 -0.98
C ASP A 87 -32.11 -16.96 -2.43
#